data_AF-D9PM84-F1
#
_entry.id   AF-D9PM84-F1
#
_cell.length_a   1.000
_cell.length_b   1.000
_cell.length_c   1.000
_cell.angle_alpha   90.00
_cell.angle_beta   90.00
_cell.angle_gamma   90.00
#
_symmetry.space_group_name_H-M   'P 1'
#
loop_
_entity.id
_entity.type
_entity.pdbx_description
1 polymer ?
#
loop_
_entity_poly.entity_id
_entity_poly.type
_entity_poly.pdbx_seq_one_letter_code
_entity_poly.pdbx_strand_id
1 'polypeptide(L)'
;PIELDVGQMNMGDEVELRPYDGKALKGGAVISEFKVKSDVIFDEVRAGGRINLIIGRGLTTKAREFLGLPVSTLFRLPQAPQDSGKGFSLAQKMVGRACGFPKARASVPASTANRR
;
A
#
# COMPACT_ATOMS: atom_id res chain seq x y z
N PRO A 1 7.85 0.43 -6.81
CA PRO A 1 7.79 -0.43 -8.02
C PRO A 1 6.48 -0.16 -8.76
N ILE A 2 6.54 -0.07 -10.09
CA ILE A 2 5.39 0.19 -10.96
C ILE A 2 5.37 -0.90 -12.02
N GLU A 3 4.20 -1.46 -12.30
CA GLU A 3 3.99 -2.43 -13.38
C GLU A 3 3.34 -1.68 -14.54
N LEU A 4 4.03 -1.64 -15.68
CA LEU A 4 3.60 -0.93 -16.89
C LEU A 4 4.13 -1.64 -18.13
N ASP A 5 3.48 -1.44 -19.28
CA ASP A 5 3.96 -1.99 -20.55
C ASP A 5 5.22 -1.25 -21.02
N VAL A 6 6.28 -2.01 -21.34
CA VAL A 6 7.60 -1.49 -21.72
C VAL A 6 7.91 -1.67 -23.20
N GLY A 7 6.94 -2.16 -24.01
CA GLY A 7 7.18 -2.46 -25.43
C GLY A 7 7.62 -1.25 -26.27
N GLN A 8 7.31 -0.04 -25.83
CA GLN A 8 7.69 1.22 -26.49
C GLN A 8 8.90 1.92 -25.83
N MET A 9 9.58 1.25 -24.90
CA MET A 9 10.74 1.78 -24.17
C MET A 9 12.02 1.09 -24.62
N ASN A 10 12.89 1.82 -25.32
CA ASN A 10 14.20 1.35 -25.76
C ASN A 10 15.32 1.90 -24.87
N MET A 11 16.48 1.23 -24.92
CA MET A 11 17.67 1.69 -24.21
C MET A 11 18.08 3.10 -24.69
N GLY A 12 18.29 4.00 -23.75
CA GLY A 12 18.65 5.40 -24.03
C GLY A 12 17.46 6.34 -24.25
N ASP A 13 16.22 5.83 -24.19
CA ASP A 13 15.04 6.69 -24.26
C ASP A 13 14.87 7.55 -23.00
N GLU A 14 14.55 8.82 -23.18
CA GLU A 14 14.08 9.69 -22.11
C GLU A 14 12.58 9.52 -21.91
N VAL A 15 12.20 9.00 -20.73
CA VAL A 15 10.81 8.73 -20.36
C VAL A 15 10.42 9.58 -19.16
N GLU A 16 9.32 10.32 -19.30
CA GLU A 16 8.69 11.06 -18.21
C GLU A 16 7.66 10.14 -17.53
N LEU A 17 7.88 9.81 -16.26
CA LEU A 17 6.92 9.09 -15.44
C LEU A 17 6.11 10.10 -14.61
N ARG A 18 4.77 10.02 -14.71
CA ARG A 18 3.82 10.77 -13.89
C ARG A 18 3.06 9.81 -12.96
N PRO A 19 3.59 9.51 -11.76
CA PRO A 19 3.03 8.49 -10.87
C PRO A 19 1.63 8.77 -10.37
N TYR A 20 1.27 10.05 -10.18
CA TYR A 20 -0.06 10.45 -9.74
C TYR A 20 -1.10 10.39 -10.86
N ASP A 21 -0.69 10.65 -12.10
CA ASP A 21 -1.56 10.54 -13.28
C ASP A 21 -1.62 9.11 -13.82
N GLY A 22 -0.71 8.23 -13.39
CA GLY A 22 -0.60 6.86 -13.85
C GLY A 22 -0.11 6.76 -15.30
N LYS A 23 0.77 7.67 -15.75
CA LYS A 23 1.18 7.74 -17.16
C LYS A 23 2.70 7.74 -17.31
N ALA A 24 3.17 7.08 -18.36
CA ALA A 24 4.52 7.20 -18.89
C ALA A 24 4.45 7.91 -20.23
N LEU A 25 5.25 8.97 -20.40
CA LEU A 25 5.32 9.75 -21.62
C LEU A 25 6.73 9.70 -22.21
N LYS A 26 6.81 9.79 -23.53
CA LYS A 26 8.06 9.94 -24.28
C LYS A 26 7.88 11.09 -25.27
N GLY A 27 8.69 12.13 -25.14
CA GLY A 27 8.58 13.32 -26.00
C GLY A 27 7.19 13.98 -25.96
N GLY A 28 6.48 13.90 -24.84
CA GLY A 28 5.13 14.45 -24.67
C GLY A 28 3.98 13.53 -25.13
N ALA A 29 4.25 12.40 -25.77
CA ALA A 29 3.24 11.40 -26.12
C ALA A 29 3.11 10.34 -25.02
N VAL A 30 1.87 9.95 -24.67
CA VAL A 30 1.62 8.87 -23.71
C VAL A 30 1.96 7.54 -24.36
N ILE A 31 2.95 6.84 -23.82
CA ILE A 31 3.42 5.54 -24.32
C ILE A 31 2.88 4.36 -23.52
N SER A 32 2.51 4.57 -22.25
CA SER A 32 1.98 3.53 -21.38
C SER A 32 1.16 4.17 -20.25
N GLU A 33 0.06 3.53 -19.88
CA GLU A 33 -0.72 3.87 -18.68
C GLU A 33 -0.59 2.75 -17.66
N PHE A 34 -0.49 3.11 -16.39
CA PHE A 34 -0.30 2.16 -15.30
C PHE A 34 -1.13 2.53 -14.09
N LYS A 35 -1.48 1.49 -13.33
CA LYS A 35 -2.13 1.64 -12.04
C LYS A 35 -1.21 1.18 -10.94
N VAL A 36 -1.04 2.04 -9.95
CA VAL A 36 -0.31 1.70 -8.73
C VAL A 36 -1.14 0.70 -7.92
N LYS A 37 -0.51 -0.37 -7.44
CA LYS A 37 -1.19 -1.41 -6.65
C LYS A 37 -1.78 -0.90 -5.34
N SER A 38 -1.19 0.13 -4.76
CA SER A 38 -1.63 0.73 -3.50
C SER A 38 -1.13 2.17 -3.41
N ASP A 39 -2.02 3.09 -3.03
CA ASP A 39 -1.66 4.50 -2.82
C ASP A 39 -0.67 4.70 -1.67
N VAL A 40 -0.52 3.70 -0.79
CA VAL A 40 0.49 3.71 0.29
C VAL A 40 1.90 3.83 -0.27
N ILE A 41 2.16 3.42 -1.52
CA ILE A 41 3.49 3.52 -2.13
C ILE A 41 4.01 4.96 -2.15
N PHE A 42 3.13 5.96 -2.29
CA PHE A 42 3.52 7.36 -2.33
C PHE A 42 4.07 7.80 -0.97
N ASP A 43 3.49 7.28 0.11
CA ASP A 43 3.98 7.52 1.47
C ASP A 43 5.28 6.74 1.73
N GLU A 44 5.42 5.54 1.16
CA GLU A 44 6.65 4.75 1.26
C GLU A 44 7.82 5.47 0.60
N VAL A 45 7.64 6.00 -0.62
CA VAL A 45 8.67 6.76 -1.32
C VAL A 45 9.02 8.04 -0.56
N ARG A 46 8.01 8.78 -0.06
CA ARG A 46 8.23 9.99 0.74
C ARG A 46 9.00 9.70 2.04
N ALA A 47 8.75 8.56 2.67
CA ALA A 47 9.45 8.12 3.87
C ALA A 47 10.84 7.50 3.60
N GLY A 48 11.27 7.41 2.34
CA GLY A 48 12.54 6.77 1.96
C GLY A 48 12.51 5.24 2.10
N GLY A 49 11.33 4.63 2.07
CA GLY A 49 11.14 3.18 2.10
C GLY A 49 9.98 2.73 2.99
N ARG A 50 9.49 1.52 2.73
CA ARG A 50 8.37 0.91 3.47
C ARG A 50 8.68 0.68 4.95
N ILE A 51 9.91 0.26 5.28
CA ILE A 51 10.31 0.00 6.68
C ILE A 51 10.25 1.31 7.49
N ASN A 52 10.82 2.39 6.95
CA ASN A 52 10.80 3.70 7.58
C ASN A 52 9.38 4.22 7.79
N LEU A 53 8.49 4.04 6.79
CA LEU A 53 7.08 4.40 6.92
C LEU A 53 6.40 3.63 8.07
N ILE A 54 6.61 2.31 8.17
CA ILE A 54 5.99 1.49 9.21
C ILE A 54 6.44 1.94 10.61
N ILE A 55 7.75 2.17 10.79
CA ILE A 55 8.31 2.63 12.06
C ILE A 55 7.79 4.02 12.40
N GLY A 56 7.92 4.98 11.49
CA GLY A 56 7.50 6.38 11.70
C GLY A 56 5.99 6.51 11.98
N ARG A 57 5.16 5.76 11.25
CA ARG A 57 3.72 5.71 11.50
C ARG A 57 3.42 5.09 12.86
N GLY A 58 4.07 3.99 13.22
CA GLY A 58 3.89 3.33 14.53
C GLY A 58 4.26 4.24 15.70
N LEU A 59 5.39 4.98 15.60
CA LEU A 59 5.79 5.97 16.60
C LEU A 59 4.78 7.11 16.72
N THR A 60 4.29 7.61 15.58
CA THR A 60 3.27 8.67 15.56
C THR A 60 1.98 8.21 16.22
N THR A 61 1.53 6.99 15.94
CA THR A 61 0.32 6.42 16.58
C THR A 61 0.50 6.36 18.10
N LYS A 62 1.61 5.78 18.59
CA LYS A 62 1.88 5.66 20.03
C LYS A 62 1.95 7.03 20.73
N ALA A 63 2.61 8.00 20.11
CA ALA A 63 2.70 9.36 20.65
C ALA A 63 1.32 10.02 20.76
N ARG A 64 0.47 9.86 19.74
CA ARG A 64 -0.89 10.43 19.74
C ARG A 64 -1.80 9.76 20.75
N GLU A 65 -1.72 8.44 20.88
CA GLU A 65 -2.44 7.68 21.91
C GLU A 65 -2.06 8.15 23.31
N PHE A 66 -0.76 8.33 23.58
CA PHE A 66 -0.27 8.85 24.86
C PHE A 66 -0.79 10.26 25.16
N LEU A 67 -0.89 11.11 24.13
CA LEU A 67 -1.43 12.47 24.23
C LEU A 67 -2.97 12.53 24.21
N GLY A 68 -3.66 11.40 24.13
CA GLY A 68 -5.13 11.35 24.04
C GLY A 68 -5.69 11.92 22.74
N LEU A 69 -4.87 12.03 21.69
CA LEU A 69 -5.26 12.57 20.40
C LEU A 69 -5.82 11.48 19.47
N PRO A 70 -6.75 11.83 18.55
CA PRO A 70 -7.29 10.88 17.59
C PRO A 70 -6.19 10.40 16.62
N VAL A 71 -6.39 9.24 15.99
CA VAL A 71 -5.46 8.67 14.99
C VAL A 71 -5.18 9.68 13.87
N SER A 72 -3.93 9.72 13.41
CA SER A 72 -3.52 10.63 12.33
C SER A 72 -4.20 10.29 11.01
N THR A 73 -4.74 11.30 10.33
CA THR A 73 -5.28 11.21 8.96
C THR A 73 -4.24 11.53 7.88
N LEU A 74 -2.99 11.81 8.27
CA LEU A 74 -1.92 12.22 7.35
C LEU A 74 -1.35 11.06 6.52
N PHE A 75 -1.52 9.82 6.99
CA PHE A 75 -1.00 8.64 6.30
C PHE A 75 -2.11 7.97 5.50
N ARG A 76 -1.80 7.60 4.26
CA ARG A 76 -2.67 6.76 3.43
C ARG A 76 -2.76 5.38 4.07
N LEU A 77 -3.98 4.85 4.12
CA LEU A 77 -4.27 3.52 4.64
C LEU A 77 -4.48 2.56 3.47
N PRO A 78 -4.01 1.30 3.59
CA PRO A 78 -4.33 0.30 2.59
C PRO A 78 -5.82 0.00 2.60
N GLN A 79 -6.41 -0.14 1.41
CA GLN A 79 -7.81 -0.48 1.27
C GLN A 79 -8.05 -1.92 1.75
N ALA A 80 -9.09 -2.10 2.56
CA ALA A 80 -9.53 -3.42 2.95
C ALA A 80 -10.17 -4.12 1.73
N PRO A 81 -9.84 -5.39 1.45
CA PRO A 81 -10.52 -6.14 0.41
C PRO A 81 -12.01 -6.29 0.74
N GLN A 82 -12.86 -6.25 -0.28
CA GLN A 82 -14.30 -6.44 -0.12
C GLN A 82 -14.61 -7.85 0.37
N ASP A 83 -15.60 -7.97 1.25
CA ASP A 83 -16.07 -9.27 1.71
C ASP A 83 -16.77 -9.99 0.56
N SER A 84 -16.25 -11.17 0.22
CA SER A 84 -16.80 -11.99 -0.87
C SER A 84 -17.94 -12.89 -0.40
N GLY A 85 -18.25 -12.93 0.90
CA GLY A 85 -19.23 -13.83 1.50
C GLY A 85 -18.84 -15.32 1.44
N LYS A 86 -17.66 -15.64 0.90
CA LYS A 86 -17.13 -17.00 0.76
C LYS A 86 -16.23 -17.34 1.95
N GLY A 87 -16.09 -18.64 2.23
CA GLY A 87 -15.14 -19.13 3.23
C GLY A 87 -13.69 -18.82 2.88
N PHE A 88 -12.81 -18.88 3.89
CA PHE A 88 -11.38 -18.57 3.73
C PHE A 88 -10.54 -19.79 3.30
N SER A 89 -9.54 -19.55 2.46
CA SER A 89 -8.54 -20.55 2.07
C SER A 89 -7.64 -20.94 3.24
N LEU A 90 -6.92 -22.07 3.12
CA LEU A 90 -5.96 -22.50 4.14
C LEU A 90 -4.87 -21.43 4.38
N ALA A 91 -4.34 -20.83 3.31
CA ALA A 91 -3.34 -19.77 3.40
C ALA A 91 -3.88 -18.53 4.14
N GLN A 92 -5.12 -18.12 3.85
CA GLN A 92 -5.78 -17.00 4.56
C GLN A 92 -5.96 -17.32 6.05
N LYS A 93 -6.33 -18.57 6.40
CA LYS A 93 -6.42 -19.03 7.79
C LYS A 93 -5.09 -19.01 8.52
N MET A 94 -4.00 -19.41 7.85
CA MET A 94 -2.65 -19.37 8.43
C MET A 94 -2.22 -17.93 8.75
N VAL A 95 -2.36 -17.01 7.79
CA VAL A 95 -2.02 -15.58 7.99
C VAL A 95 -2.93 -14.94 9.03
N GLY A 96 -4.25 -15.17 8.95
CA GLY A 96 -5.21 -14.63 9.92
C GLY A 96 -4.91 -15.07 11.35
N ARG A 97 -4.57 -16.35 11.55
CA ARG A 97 -4.16 -16.87 12.87
C ARG A 97 -2.89 -16.20 13.39
N ALA A 98 -1.90 -15.97 12.53
CA ALA A 98 -0.66 -15.28 12.90
C ALA A 98 -0.91 -13.80 13.26
N CYS A 99 -1.88 -13.15 12.63
CA CYS A 99 -2.30 -11.79 12.95
C CYS A 99 -3.29 -11.70 14.14
N GLY A 100 -3.54 -12.80 14.86
CA GLY A 100 -4.38 -12.81 16.07
C GLY A 100 -5.90 -12.87 15.81
N PHE A 101 -6.33 -13.19 14.59
CA PHE A 101 -7.77 -13.34 14.31
C PHE A 101 -8.32 -14.67 14.86
N PRO A 102 -9.58 -14.69 15.35
CA PRO A 102 -10.23 -15.92 15.77
C PRO A 102 -10.26 -16.95 14.64
N LYS A 103 -10.07 -18.25 14.95
CA LYS A 103 -10.03 -19.35 13.95
C LYS A 103 -11.19 -19.34 12.94
N ALA A 104 -12.34 -18.77 13.30
CA ALA A 104 -13.55 -18.69 12.49
C ALA A 104 -13.64 -17.46 11.55
N ARG A 105 -12.77 -16.45 11.71
CA ARG A 105 -12.76 -15.21 10.91
C ARG A 105 -11.36 -14.92 10.42
N ALA A 106 -10.90 -15.63 9.40
CA ALA A 106 -9.61 -15.36 8.79
C ALA A 106 -9.70 -14.25 7.74
N SER A 107 -10.05 -13.03 8.15
CA SER A 107 -9.99 -11.89 7.25
C SER A 107 -8.56 -11.69 6.73
N VAL A 108 -8.44 -11.30 5.45
CA VAL A 108 -7.18 -10.77 4.92
C VAL A 108 -6.78 -9.59 5.82
N PRO A 109 -5.55 -9.54 6.37
CA PRO A 109 -5.16 -8.44 7.23
C PRO A 109 -5.13 -7.15 6.41
N ALA A 110 -6.18 -6.34 6.52
CA ALA A 110 -6.04 -4.90 6.35
C ALA A 110 -5.08 -4.42 7.44
N SER A 111 -4.16 -3.50 7.09
CA SER A 111 -3.03 -3.07 7.92
C SER A 111 -3.29 -3.21 9.41
N THR A 112 -2.53 -4.08 10.06
CA THR A 112 -2.36 -4.16 11.52
C THR A 112 -1.68 -2.88 11.99
N ALA A 113 -2.44 -1.80 11.99
CA ALA A 113 -2.10 -0.51 12.58
C ALA A 113 -3.13 -0.17 13.66
N ASN A 114 -3.77 -1.16 14.28
CA ASN A 114 -4.37 -1.00 15.60
C ASN A 114 -4.78 -2.35 16.19
N ARG A 115 -4.03 -2.86 17.18
CA ARG A 115 -4.53 -3.63 18.33
C ARG A 115 -3.34 -4.15 19.15
N ARG A 116 -3.20 -3.54 20.33
CA ARG A 116 -2.61 -4.04 21.60
C ARG A 116 -1.23 -4.68 21.53
#